data_AF-A0A355WKC2-F1
#
_entry.id   AF-A0A355WKC2-F1
#
_cell.length_a   1.000
_cell.length_b   1.000
_cell.length_c   1.000
_cell.angle_alpha   90.00
_cell.angle_beta   90.00
_cell.angle_gamma   90.00
#
_symmetry.space_group_name_H-M   'P 1'
#
loop_
_entity.id
_entity.type
_entity.pdbx_description
1 polymer ?
#
loop_
_entity_poly.entity_id
_entity_poly.type
_entity_poly.pdbx_seq_one_letter_code
_entity_poly.pdbx_strand_id
1 'polypeptide(L)'
;MAQILGGITTSHIPAVGNAIANKAFEDPYWKPFFDGYPPIHKWLAANKPDVVINIYNDHGLGFFLDKMPTFAIGAAHEYRNEDEGWGIPKLDPFPGDAKISWHIIEEMVAAEFDITSCQELAVDHGFVVPMQLFWPGAPHNADMPRAIPISANTVQHPIPTLKRALDFGKALRKAILSYPADIKVVVLGTGGLSHQLDGERAGFINKEFDRMCMDKIV
;
A
#
# COMPACT_ATOMS: atom_id res chain seq x y z
N MET A 1 20.44 10.99 -7.31
CA MET A 1 20.00 10.60 -5.95
C MET A 1 18.49 10.58 -5.97
N ALA A 2 17.88 9.59 -5.35
CA ALA A 2 16.44 9.44 -5.43
C ALA A 2 15.72 10.59 -4.73
N GLN A 3 14.54 10.92 -5.22
CA GLN A 3 13.69 11.99 -4.71
C GLN A 3 12.36 11.38 -4.23
N ILE A 4 11.86 11.87 -3.10
CA ILE A 4 10.51 11.51 -2.62
C ILE A 4 9.56 12.64 -3.03
N LEU A 5 8.64 12.34 -3.94
CA LEU A 5 7.66 13.31 -4.45
C LEU A 5 6.60 13.67 -3.40
N GLY A 6 6.25 12.73 -2.53
CA GLY A 6 5.24 12.91 -1.51
C GLY A 6 4.73 11.59 -0.93
N GLY A 7 3.85 11.72 0.07
CA GLY A 7 3.03 10.65 0.59
C GLY A 7 1.60 10.78 0.07
N ILE A 8 0.99 9.67 -0.33
CA ILE A 8 -0.42 9.59 -0.71
C ILE A 8 -1.09 8.49 0.12
N THR A 9 -2.38 8.63 0.41
CA THR A 9 -3.10 7.69 1.26
C THR A 9 -4.49 7.36 0.71
N THR A 10 -4.97 6.14 0.98
CA THR A 10 -6.33 5.72 0.65
C THR A 10 -6.80 4.53 1.47
N SER A 11 -8.12 4.36 1.62
CA SER A 11 -8.72 3.10 2.05
C SER A 11 -8.49 2.00 1.01
N HIS A 12 -8.34 0.75 1.44
CA HIS A 12 -8.08 -0.39 0.53
C HIS A 12 -9.14 -1.49 0.54
N ILE A 13 -10.37 -1.18 0.95
CA ILE A 13 -11.40 -2.22 1.18
C ILE A 13 -11.66 -3.08 -0.08
N PRO A 14 -11.87 -4.40 0.06
CA PRO A 14 -12.04 -5.30 -1.08
C PRO A 14 -13.31 -4.99 -1.89
N ALA A 15 -14.34 -4.42 -1.26
CA ALA A 15 -15.56 -3.98 -1.93
C ALA A 15 -15.30 -2.94 -3.04
N VAL A 16 -14.26 -2.10 -2.90
CA VAL A 16 -13.84 -1.18 -3.95
C VAL A 16 -13.22 -1.93 -5.13
N GLY A 17 -12.46 -3.00 -4.87
CA GLY A 17 -11.96 -3.90 -5.92
C GLY A 17 -13.10 -4.50 -6.76
N ASN A 18 -14.17 -4.95 -6.09
CA ASN A 18 -15.38 -5.42 -6.76
C ASN A 18 -16.05 -4.32 -7.59
N ALA A 19 -16.12 -3.09 -7.08
CA ALA A 19 -16.69 -1.96 -7.80
C ALA A 19 -15.86 -1.62 -9.07
N ILE A 20 -14.53 -1.68 -8.98
CA ILE A 20 -13.63 -1.49 -10.14
C ILE A 20 -13.85 -2.60 -11.17
N ALA A 21 -13.85 -3.87 -10.75
CA ALA A 21 -14.03 -5.02 -11.63
C ALA A 21 -15.38 -4.97 -12.38
N ASN A 22 -16.44 -4.54 -11.70
CA ASN A 22 -17.79 -4.38 -12.27
C ASN A 22 -18.00 -3.04 -12.99
N LYS A 23 -16.98 -2.18 -13.09
CA LYS A 23 -17.07 -0.83 -13.70
C LYS A 23 -18.18 0.03 -13.09
N ALA A 24 -18.41 -0.09 -11.78
CA ALA A 24 -19.47 0.59 -11.05
C ALA A 24 -19.14 2.07 -10.75
N PHE A 25 -18.39 2.74 -11.62
CA PHE A 25 -17.90 4.11 -11.37
C PHE A 25 -19.02 5.15 -11.33
N GLU A 26 -20.10 4.93 -12.08
CA GLU A 26 -21.29 5.79 -12.13
C GLU A 26 -22.45 5.28 -11.26
N ASP A 27 -22.25 4.18 -10.53
CA ASP A 27 -23.25 3.68 -9.59
C ASP A 27 -23.48 4.71 -8.46
N PRO A 28 -24.74 5.05 -8.09
CA PRO A 28 -24.99 6.10 -7.11
C PRO A 28 -24.33 5.92 -5.73
N TYR A 29 -24.09 4.67 -5.31
CA TYR A 29 -23.41 4.38 -4.06
C TYR A 29 -21.91 4.60 -4.17
N TRP A 30 -21.29 4.17 -5.27
CA TRP A 30 -19.83 4.25 -5.47
C TRP A 30 -19.33 5.56 -6.08
N LYS A 31 -20.16 6.25 -6.86
CA LYS A 31 -19.78 7.46 -7.56
C LYS A 31 -19.15 8.53 -6.66
N PRO A 32 -19.71 8.86 -5.48
CA PRO A 32 -19.10 9.85 -4.59
C PRO A 32 -17.68 9.48 -4.12
N PHE A 33 -17.39 8.19 -4.00
CA PHE A 33 -16.05 7.71 -3.65
C PHE A 33 -15.07 7.89 -4.83
N PHE A 34 -15.46 7.47 -6.03
CA PHE A 34 -14.60 7.58 -7.22
C PHE A 34 -14.38 9.04 -7.67
N ASP A 35 -15.38 9.91 -7.49
CA ASP A 35 -15.28 11.34 -7.80
C ASP A 35 -14.20 12.07 -6.95
N GLY A 36 -13.68 11.43 -5.90
CA GLY A 36 -12.56 11.95 -5.08
C GLY A 36 -11.16 11.78 -5.71
N TYR A 37 -10.99 10.89 -6.69
CA TYR A 37 -9.67 10.54 -7.27
C TYR A 37 -9.14 11.42 -8.42
N PRO A 38 -9.95 12.13 -9.23
CA PRO A 38 -9.44 12.91 -10.35
C PRO A 38 -8.31 13.90 -10.03
N PRO A 39 -8.29 14.60 -8.86
CA PRO A 39 -7.18 15.47 -8.51
C PRO A 39 -5.83 14.73 -8.40
N ILE A 40 -5.81 13.56 -7.75
CA ILE A 40 -4.57 12.79 -7.60
C ILE A 40 -4.15 12.15 -8.93
N HIS A 41 -5.09 11.72 -9.78
CA HIS A 41 -4.76 11.24 -11.13
C HIS A 41 -4.04 12.30 -11.96
N LYS A 42 -4.51 13.56 -11.92
CA LYS A 42 -3.84 14.68 -12.60
C LYS A 42 -2.43 14.91 -12.06
N TRP A 43 -2.25 14.85 -10.73
CA TRP A 43 -0.94 15.02 -10.11
C TRP A 43 0.01 13.87 -10.49
N LEU A 44 -0.44 12.62 -10.47
CA LEU A 44 0.36 11.46 -10.87
C LEU A 44 0.77 11.53 -12.35
N ALA A 45 -0.15 11.90 -13.24
CA ALA A 45 0.14 12.06 -14.67
C ALA A 45 1.17 13.18 -14.94
N ALA A 46 1.17 14.24 -14.13
CA ALA A 46 2.14 15.33 -14.24
C ALA A 46 3.52 14.98 -13.67
N ASN A 47 3.57 14.19 -12.59
CA ASN A 47 4.82 13.93 -11.87
C ASN A 47 5.49 12.61 -12.24
N LYS A 48 4.74 11.61 -12.69
CA LYS A 48 5.21 10.29 -13.19
C LYS A 48 6.29 9.67 -12.29
N PRO A 49 5.95 9.16 -11.10
CA PRO A 49 6.90 8.44 -10.26
C PRO A 49 7.47 7.23 -11.00
N ASP A 50 8.71 6.85 -10.70
CA ASP A 50 9.36 5.65 -11.21
C ASP A 50 9.09 4.44 -10.29
N VAL A 51 8.96 4.70 -8.99
CA VAL A 51 8.70 3.70 -7.94
C VAL A 51 7.58 4.16 -7.00
N VAL A 52 6.66 3.24 -6.67
CA VAL A 52 5.74 3.37 -5.54
C VAL A 52 6.13 2.38 -4.45
N ILE A 53 6.25 2.88 -3.22
CA ILE A 53 6.32 2.03 -2.03
C ILE A 53 4.92 1.97 -1.44
N ASN A 54 4.28 0.80 -1.52
CA ASN A 54 2.93 0.60 -1.00
C ASN A 54 3.00 -0.06 0.39
N ILE A 55 2.75 0.74 1.42
CA ILE A 55 2.67 0.30 2.81
C ILE A 55 1.22 -0.09 3.09
N TYR A 56 1.01 -1.37 3.35
CA TYR A 56 -0.28 -1.98 3.64
C TYR A 56 -0.12 -3.01 4.76
N ASN A 57 -1.22 -3.64 5.19
CA ASN A 57 -1.19 -4.85 5.99
C ASN A 57 -1.70 -6.01 5.13
N ASP A 58 -1.01 -7.15 5.20
CA ASP A 58 -1.50 -8.38 4.56
C ASP A 58 -2.68 -8.97 5.36
N HIS A 59 -3.69 -9.47 4.66
CA HIS A 59 -4.94 -10.00 5.20
C HIS A 59 -5.00 -11.53 5.20
N GLY A 60 -3.83 -12.20 5.18
CA GLY A 60 -3.73 -13.65 5.26
C GLY A 60 -3.41 -14.34 3.95
N LEU A 61 -3.06 -13.58 2.90
CA LEU A 61 -2.68 -14.15 1.61
C LEU A 61 -1.18 -14.41 1.54
N GLY A 62 -0.36 -13.37 1.71
CA GLY A 62 1.09 -13.48 1.75
C GLY A 62 1.61 -13.96 3.11
N PHE A 63 0.92 -13.57 4.20
CA PHE A 63 1.29 -13.91 5.57
C PHE A 63 0.08 -14.43 6.35
N PHE A 64 0.00 -15.75 6.52
CA PHE A 64 -1.03 -16.35 7.36
C PHE A 64 -0.61 -16.35 8.84
N LEU A 65 -1.51 -16.73 9.73
CA LEU A 65 -1.32 -16.63 11.19
C LEU A 65 -0.18 -17.50 11.74
N ASP A 66 0.33 -18.47 10.97
CA ASP A 66 1.51 -19.26 11.32
C ASP A 66 2.82 -18.47 11.20
N LYS A 67 2.84 -17.39 10.39
CA LYS A 67 4.00 -16.54 10.14
C LYS A 67 3.57 -15.09 9.96
N MET A 68 3.69 -14.29 11.01
CA MET A 68 3.28 -12.89 11.01
C MET A 68 4.47 -11.95 11.33
N PRO A 69 5.18 -11.44 10.31
CA PRO A 69 6.29 -10.51 10.53
C PRO A 69 5.79 -9.13 10.98
N THR A 70 6.52 -8.44 11.85
CA THR A 70 6.18 -7.05 12.24
C THR A 70 6.22 -6.12 11.03
N PHE A 71 7.31 -6.19 10.25
CA PHE A 71 7.48 -5.51 8.97
C PHE A 71 8.11 -6.47 7.97
N ALA A 72 7.56 -6.52 6.76
CA ALA A 72 8.11 -7.27 5.64
C ALA A 72 8.23 -6.38 4.41
N ILE A 73 9.32 -6.51 3.67
CA ILE A 73 9.59 -5.73 2.45
C ILE A 73 9.76 -6.68 1.27
N GLY A 74 8.97 -6.48 0.23
CA GLY A 74 9.12 -7.18 -1.04
C GLY A 74 10.40 -6.76 -1.78
N ALA A 75 11.13 -7.75 -2.27
CA ALA A 75 12.33 -7.59 -3.10
C ALA A 75 12.30 -8.51 -4.34
N ALA A 76 11.11 -8.71 -4.90
CA ALA A 76 10.86 -9.52 -6.08
C ALA A 76 10.89 -8.67 -7.35
N HIS A 77 11.05 -9.32 -8.50
CA HIS A 77 10.93 -8.66 -9.81
C HIS A 77 9.47 -8.41 -10.20
N GLU A 78 8.53 -9.14 -9.62
CA GLU A 78 7.10 -9.01 -9.84
C GLU A 78 6.32 -9.53 -8.63
N TYR A 79 5.06 -9.09 -8.50
CA TYR A 79 4.14 -9.50 -7.45
C TYR A 79 2.81 -9.94 -8.07
N ARG A 80 2.25 -11.03 -7.56
CA ARG A 80 1.02 -11.65 -8.08
C ARG A 80 -0.07 -11.61 -7.02
N ASN A 81 -1.30 -11.33 -7.44
CA ASN A 81 -2.46 -11.49 -6.59
C ASN A 81 -3.11 -12.86 -6.82
N GLU A 82 -3.86 -13.29 -5.81
CA GLU A 82 -4.62 -14.54 -5.83
C GLU A 82 -6.06 -14.25 -5.43
N ASP A 83 -6.94 -15.23 -5.63
CA ASP A 83 -8.32 -15.10 -5.16
C ASP A 83 -8.36 -15.29 -3.65
N GLU A 84 -8.84 -14.26 -2.95
CA GLU A 84 -9.01 -14.24 -1.50
C GLU A 84 -10.39 -14.76 -1.05
N GLY A 85 -11.11 -15.44 -1.96
CA GLY A 85 -12.46 -15.96 -1.73
C GLY A 85 -13.58 -15.02 -2.17
N TRP A 86 -13.25 -13.93 -2.86
CA TRP A 86 -14.20 -12.92 -3.33
C TRP A 86 -14.55 -13.05 -4.81
N GLY A 87 -13.90 -13.98 -5.53
CA GLY A 87 -14.09 -14.15 -6.98
C GLY A 87 -13.52 -12.99 -7.80
N ILE A 88 -12.58 -12.23 -7.23
CA ILE A 88 -11.90 -11.14 -7.93
C ILE A 88 -10.91 -11.77 -8.93
N PRO A 89 -10.88 -11.31 -10.20
CA PRO A 89 -9.97 -11.85 -11.20
C PRO A 89 -8.50 -11.73 -10.75
N LYS A 90 -7.72 -12.77 -11.02
CA LYS A 90 -6.25 -12.65 -11.01
C LYS A 90 -5.84 -11.67 -12.10
N LEU A 91 -5.03 -10.69 -11.73
CA LEU A 91 -4.46 -9.73 -12.66
C LEU A 91 -3.11 -10.25 -13.15
N ASP A 92 -2.61 -9.61 -14.21
CA ASP A 92 -1.21 -9.79 -14.57
C ASP A 92 -0.29 -9.30 -13.42
N PRO A 93 0.97 -9.77 -13.36
CA PRO A 93 1.87 -9.41 -12.27
C PRO A 93 2.17 -7.90 -12.23
N PHE A 94 2.25 -7.35 -11.04
CA PHE A 94 2.74 -5.99 -10.82
C PHE A 94 4.26 -5.99 -10.87
N PRO A 95 4.91 -5.14 -11.69
CA PRO A 95 6.36 -5.10 -11.80
C PRO A 95 6.99 -4.56 -10.52
N GLY A 96 7.96 -5.28 -9.97
CA GLY A 96 8.79 -4.86 -8.84
C GLY A 96 10.09 -4.19 -9.27
N ASP A 97 10.82 -3.67 -8.27
CA ASP A 97 12.17 -3.15 -8.44
C ASP A 97 13.12 -3.71 -7.36
N ALA A 98 13.58 -4.95 -7.61
CA ALA A 98 14.44 -5.66 -6.68
C ALA A 98 15.70 -4.88 -6.28
N LYS A 99 16.24 -4.01 -7.15
CA LYS A 99 17.49 -3.29 -6.87
C LYS A 99 17.32 -2.25 -5.76
N ILE A 100 16.31 -1.39 -5.86
CA ILE A 100 16.02 -0.43 -4.78
C ILE A 100 15.40 -1.13 -3.57
N SER A 101 14.63 -2.21 -3.76
CA SER A 101 14.11 -2.99 -2.63
C SER A 101 15.24 -3.51 -1.73
N TRP A 102 16.27 -4.13 -2.32
CA TRP A 102 17.42 -4.62 -1.55
C TRP A 102 18.21 -3.49 -0.91
N HIS A 103 18.42 -2.36 -1.61
CA HIS A 103 19.02 -1.16 -1.00
C HIS A 103 18.24 -0.71 0.23
N ILE A 104 16.90 -0.62 0.14
CA ILE A 104 16.07 -0.24 1.28
C ILE A 104 16.20 -1.26 2.42
N ILE A 105 16.16 -2.56 2.14
CA ILE A 105 16.29 -3.61 3.16
C ILE A 105 17.63 -3.49 3.89
N GLU A 106 18.74 -3.35 3.16
CA GLU A 106 20.08 -3.20 3.74
C GLU A 106 20.18 -1.96 4.65
N GLU A 107 19.69 -0.81 4.18
CA GLU A 107 19.70 0.44 4.94
C GLU A 107 18.79 0.37 6.18
N MET A 108 17.66 -0.34 6.10
CA MET A 108 16.74 -0.53 7.23
C MET A 108 17.34 -1.47 8.29
N VAL A 109 18.03 -2.54 7.87
CA VAL A 109 18.78 -3.42 8.78
C VAL A 109 19.92 -2.65 9.45
N ALA A 110 20.66 -1.84 8.69
CA ALA A 110 21.71 -0.96 9.23
C ALA A 110 21.16 0.07 10.24
N ALA A 111 19.88 0.44 10.12
CA ALA A 111 19.16 1.29 11.06
C ALA A 111 18.52 0.52 12.24
N GLU A 112 18.91 -0.73 12.47
CA GLU A 112 18.43 -1.60 13.57
C GLU A 112 16.92 -1.89 13.51
N PHE A 113 16.40 -2.09 12.29
CA PHE A 113 15.08 -2.71 12.06
C PHE A 113 15.22 -4.17 11.65
N ASP A 114 14.50 -5.03 12.35
CA ASP A 114 14.39 -6.46 12.04
C ASP A 114 13.41 -6.66 10.86
N ILE A 115 13.93 -6.54 9.64
CA ILE A 115 13.13 -6.66 8.41
C ILE A 115 13.03 -8.11 7.97
N THR A 116 11.81 -8.55 7.66
CA THR A 116 11.61 -9.76 6.85
C THR A 116 11.73 -9.41 5.37
N SER A 117 12.77 -9.86 4.69
CA SER A 117 12.91 -9.69 3.24
C SER A 117 12.12 -10.75 2.47
N CYS A 118 11.32 -10.35 1.49
CA CYS A 118 10.47 -11.26 0.71
C CYS A 118 10.88 -11.25 -0.77
N GLN A 119 11.59 -12.29 -1.21
CA GLN A 119 11.95 -12.48 -2.63
C GLN A 119 10.78 -13.03 -3.47
N GLU A 120 9.75 -13.53 -2.80
CA GLU A 120 8.45 -13.86 -3.33
C GLU A 120 7.41 -13.38 -2.32
N LEU A 121 6.34 -12.74 -2.78
CA LEU A 121 5.24 -12.28 -1.95
C LEU A 121 3.98 -12.19 -2.80
N ALA A 122 2.95 -12.98 -2.45
CA ALA A 122 1.62 -12.76 -2.97
C ALA A 122 1.06 -11.44 -2.40
N VAL A 123 0.41 -10.64 -3.24
CA VAL A 123 -0.15 -9.35 -2.85
C VAL A 123 -1.66 -9.40 -2.88
N ASP A 124 -2.29 -8.98 -1.78
CA ASP A 124 -3.75 -9.04 -1.58
C ASP A 124 -4.43 -7.73 -2.00
N HIS A 125 -5.73 -7.62 -1.72
CA HIS A 125 -6.54 -6.43 -1.97
C HIS A 125 -5.98 -5.16 -1.29
N GLY A 126 -5.33 -5.29 -0.13
CA GLY A 126 -4.68 -4.20 0.58
C GLY A 126 -3.59 -3.52 -0.25
N PHE A 127 -2.92 -4.29 -1.11
CA PHE A 127 -1.99 -3.78 -2.11
C PHE A 127 -2.67 -3.44 -3.44
N VAL A 128 -3.46 -4.36 -4.00
CA VAL A 128 -3.98 -4.28 -5.38
C VAL A 128 -4.99 -3.16 -5.55
N VAL A 129 -5.94 -2.99 -4.62
CA VAL A 129 -7.02 -2.01 -4.75
C VAL A 129 -6.46 -0.58 -4.82
N PRO A 130 -5.57 -0.14 -3.91
CA PRO A 130 -4.90 1.16 -4.00
C PRO A 130 -4.14 1.36 -5.32
N MET A 131 -3.45 0.33 -5.81
CA MET A 131 -2.73 0.42 -7.10
C MET A 131 -3.70 0.72 -8.26
N GLN A 132 -4.85 0.03 -8.32
CA GLN A 132 -5.86 0.30 -9.34
C GLN A 132 -6.57 1.64 -9.16
N LEU A 133 -6.70 2.12 -7.93
CA LEU A 133 -7.30 3.42 -7.63
C LEU A 133 -6.42 4.59 -8.06
N PHE A 134 -5.11 4.54 -7.78
CA PHE A 134 -4.17 5.60 -8.17
C PHE A 134 -3.77 5.52 -9.64
N TRP A 135 -3.67 4.31 -10.20
CA TRP A 135 -3.36 4.07 -11.61
C TRP A 135 -4.47 3.23 -12.26
N PRO A 136 -5.59 3.85 -12.69
CA PRO A 136 -6.69 3.13 -13.33
C PRO A 136 -6.22 2.27 -14.51
N GLY A 137 -6.58 0.99 -14.50
CA GLY A 137 -6.10 0.01 -15.49
C GLY A 137 -4.78 -0.69 -15.10
N ALA A 138 -4.24 -0.45 -13.91
CA ALA A 138 -3.16 -1.25 -13.36
C ALA A 138 -3.48 -2.76 -13.40
N PRO A 139 -2.50 -3.62 -13.72
CA PRO A 139 -1.07 -3.33 -13.88
C PRO A 139 -0.67 -2.76 -15.27
N HIS A 140 -1.61 -2.59 -16.21
CA HIS A 140 -1.33 -2.17 -17.59
C HIS A 140 -1.33 -0.66 -17.82
N ASN A 141 -1.55 0.14 -16.78
CA ASN A 141 -1.48 1.58 -16.90
C ASN A 141 -0.04 2.01 -17.24
N ALA A 142 0.13 2.74 -18.35
CA ALA A 142 1.43 3.13 -18.87
C ALA A 142 2.23 4.07 -17.95
N ASP A 143 1.55 4.80 -17.07
CA ASP A 143 2.16 5.70 -16.09
C ASP A 143 2.30 5.04 -14.69
N MET A 144 2.02 3.73 -14.57
CA MET A 144 2.20 3.00 -13.31
C MET A 144 3.70 2.80 -13.01
N PRO A 145 4.19 3.21 -11.83
CA PRO A 145 5.56 2.94 -11.41
C PRO A 145 5.77 1.44 -11.10
N ARG A 146 7.04 1.05 -10.96
CA ARG A 146 7.38 -0.21 -10.30
C ARG A 146 6.94 -0.16 -8.84
N ALA A 147 6.43 -1.25 -8.31
CA ALA A 147 5.86 -1.29 -6.97
C ALA A 147 6.72 -2.07 -5.99
N ILE A 148 6.80 -1.59 -4.76
CA ILE A 148 7.48 -2.26 -3.64
C ILE A 148 6.45 -2.41 -2.51
N PRO A 149 5.92 -3.62 -2.27
CA PRO A 149 5.04 -3.87 -1.14
C PRO A 149 5.84 -3.85 0.16
N ILE A 150 5.34 -3.12 1.14
CA ILE A 150 5.77 -3.21 2.54
C ILE A 150 4.54 -3.63 3.36
N SER A 151 4.57 -4.83 3.91
CA SER A 151 3.53 -5.29 4.84
C SER A 151 3.90 -4.92 6.27
N ALA A 152 2.98 -4.28 6.98
CA ALA A 152 3.08 -4.00 8.41
C ALA A 152 1.98 -4.78 9.15
N ASN A 153 2.36 -5.58 10.15
CA ASN A 153 1.39 -6.35 10.90
C ASN A 153 0.46 -5.44 11.72
N THR A 154 -0.81 -5.41 11.34
CA THR A 154 -1.91 -4.81 12.10
C THR A 154 -3.01 -5.81 12.42
N VAL A 155 -2.77 -7.10 12.15
CA VAL A 155 -3.76 -8.18 12.24
C VAL A 155 -3.64 -8.92 13.57
N GLN A 156 -2.44 -9.43 13.88
CA GLN A 156 -2.22 -10.29 15.04
C GLN A 156 -1.43 -9.52 16.10
N HIS A 157 -2.03 -9.30 17.28
CA HIS A 157 -1.30 -8.73 18.40
C HIS A 157 -0.20 -9.67 18.91
N PRO A 158 0.96 -9.13 19.35
CA PRO A 158 1.30 -7.70 19.43
C PRO A 158 1.69 -7.07 18.08
N ILE A 159 1.19 -5.86 17.82
CA ILE A 159 1.49 -5.05 16.63
C ILE A 159 2.55 -3.98 16.97
N PRO A 160 3.28 -3.40 15.99
CA PRO A 160 4.24 -2.35 16.28
C PRO A 160 3.55 -1.15 16.93
N THR A 161 4.23 -0.53 17.90
CA THR A 161 3.72 0.72 18.49
C THR A 161 3.70 1.83 17.45
N LEU A 162 2.85 2.84 17.63
CA LEU A 162 2.80 4.02 16.75
C LEU A 162 4.15 4.74 16.67
N LYS A 163 4.92 4.76 17.78
CA LYS A 163 6.30 5.29 17.77
C LYS A 163 7.20 4.47 16.86
N ARG A 164 7.15 3.13 16.92
CA ARG A 164 7.96 2.25 16.05
C ARG A 164 7.57 2.42 14.58
N ALA A 165 6.29 2.57 14.26
CA ALA A 165 5.83 2.87 12.90
C ALA A 165 6.33 4.23 12.40
N LEU A 166 6.29 5.28 13.23
CA LEU A 166 6.83 6.60 12.88
C LEU A 166 8.35 6.54 12.67
N ASP A 167 9.08 5.85 13.53
CA ASP A 167 10.54 5.71 13.40
C ASP A 167 10.91 4.86 12.19
N PHE A 168 10.12 3.83 11.84
CA PHE A 168 10.25 3.09 10.59
C PHE A 168 10.13 4.01 9.39
N GLY A 169 9.10 4.87 9.34
CA GLY A 169 8.94 5.84 8.25
C GLY A 169 10.11 6.83 8.12
N LYS A 170 10.68 7.27 9.25
CA LYS A 170 11.88 8.12 9.25
C LYS A 170 13.12 7.40 8.72
N ALA A 171 13.31 6.13 9.08
CA ALA A 171 14.41 5.31 8.57
C ALA A 171 14.23 5.02 7.07
N LEU A 172 13.02 4.64 6.66
CA LEU A 172 12.65 4.39 5.27
C LEU A 172 12.92 5.63 4.39
N ARG A 173 12.58 6.84 4.87
CA ARG A 173 12.91 8.09 4.17
C ARG A 173 14.42 8.21 3.91
N LYS A 174 15.26 7.91 4.90
CA LYS A 174 16.72 7.98 4.75
C LYS A 174 17.23 6.95 3.74
N ALA A 175 16.74 5.71 3.85
CA ALA A 175 17.07 4.62 2.93
C ALA A 175 16.72 4.96 1.47
N ILE A 176 15.54 5.53 1.22
CA ILE A 176 15.15 5.96 -0.13
C ILE A 176 16.11 7.05 -0.63
N LEU A 177 16.34 8.10 0.16
CA LEU A 177 17.16 9.25 -0.26
C LEU A 177 18.65 8.90 -0.44
N SER A 178 19.14 7.83 0.20
CA SER A 178 20.50 7.32 0.01
C SER A 178 20.68 6.51 -1.28
N TYR A 179 19.58 6.15 -1.98
CA TYR A 179 19.67 5.41 -3.24
C TYR A 179 20.35 6.26 -4.34
N PRO A 180 21.41 5.75 -4.99
CA PRO A 180 22.29 6.58 -5.83
C PRO A 180 21.65 7.04 -7.15
N ALA A 181 20.67 6.29 -7.68
CA ALA A 181 20.02 6.64 -8.95
C ALA A 181 19.14 7.88 -8.82
N ASP A 182 18.95 8.63 -9.91
CA ASP A 182 18.00 9.75 -9.97
C ASP A 182 16.62 9.21 -10.37
N ILE A 183 15.83 8.81 -9.37
CA ILE A 183 14.48 8.29 -9.56
C ILE A 183 13.49 9.02 -8.63
N LYS A 184 12.24 9.09 -9.06
CA LYS A 184 11.14 9.68 -8.30
C LYS A 184 10.34 8.58 -7.59
N VAL A 185 10.23 8.69 -6.28
CA VAL A 185 9.53 7.75 -5.42
C VAL A 185 8.29 8.42 -4.84
N VAL A 186 7.16 7.72 -4.85
CA VAL A 186 5.98 8.07 -4.06
C VAL A 186 5.77 7.01 -2.98
N VAL A 187 5.39 7.44 -1.78
CA VAL A 187 5.05 6.52 -0.68
C VAL A 187 3.54 6.50 -0.53
N LEU A 188 2.97 5.31 -0.58
CA LEU A 188 1.55 5.07 -0.47
C LEU A 188 1.26 4.39 0.87
N GLY A 189 0.44 5.01 1.72
CA GLY A 189 -0.05 4.41 2.98
C GLY A 189 -1.52 4.02 2.84
N THR A 190 -1.85 2.76 3.09
CA THR A 190 -3.20 2.24 2.80
C THR A 190 -3.90 1.68 4.02
N GLY A 191 -5.23 1.68 3.97
CA GLY A 191 -6.10 1.15 5.02
C GLY A 191 -6.85 2.25 5.78
N GLY A 192 -7.74 1.80 6.68
CA GLY A 192 -8.59 2.71 7.45
C GLY A 192 -9.77 3.30 6.66
N LEU A 193 -10.47 4.31 7.20
CA LEU A 193 -10.27 4.93 8.52
C LEU A 193 -11.03 4.16 9.62
N SER A 194 -11.91 4.79 10.40
CA SER A 194 -12.67 4.07 11.41
C SER A 194 -13.58 3.01 10.80
N HIS A 195 -13.40 1.76 11.24
CA HIS A 195 -14.27 0.64 10.93
C HIS A 195 -14.03 -0.47 11.96
N GLN A 196 -15.03 -1.33 12.15
CA GLN A 196 -14.90 -2.57 12.91
C GLN A 196 -15.65 -3.67 12.16
N LEU A 197 -14.95 -4.77 11.86
CA LEU A 197 -15.48 -5.86 11.02
C LEU A 197 -16.09 -7.01 11.84
N ASP A 198 -15.70 -7.15 13.11
CA ASP A 198 -16.03 -8.32 13.92
C ASP A 198 -16.70 -7.97 15.26
N GLY A 199 -17.47 -8.93 15.77
CA GLY A 199 -18.19 -8.88 17.04
C GLY A 199 -19.44 -8.00 17.04
N GLU A 200 -20.07 -7.87 18.20
CA GLU A 200 -21.34 -7.13 18.37
C GLU A 200 -21.24 -5.63 18.04
N ARG A 201 -20.02 -5.09 17.95
CA ARG A 201 -19.73 -3.69 17.62
C ARG A 201 -19.35 -3.49 16.14
N ALA A 202 -19.49 -4.53 15.30
CA ALA A 202 -19.28 -4.42 13.87
C ALA A 202 -20.13 -3.30 13.24
N GLY A 203 -19.57 -2.59 12.26
CA GLY A 203 -20.20 -1.41 11.64
C GLY A 203 -20.00 -0.11 12.40
N PHE A 204 -19.23 -0.09 13.49
CA PHE A 204 -18.86 1.14 14.19
C PHE A 204 -18.04 2.09 13.30
N ILE A 205 -18.43 3.36 13.29
CA ILE A 205 -17.76 4.46 12.59
C ILE A 205 -17.56 5.63 13.56
N ASN A 206 -16.41 6.30 13.49
CA ASN A 206 -16.07 7.49 14.27
C ASN A 206 -15.48 8.58 13.38
N LYS A 207 -16.37 9.33 12.71
CA LYS A 207 -16.01 10.42 11.81
C LYS A 207 -15.23 11.56 12.48
N GLU A 208 -15.46 11.83 13.76
CA GLU A 208 -14.73 12.88 14.48
C GLU A 208 -13.26 12.48 14.65
N PHE A 209 -13.02 11.23 15.05
CA PHE A 209 -11.68 10.67 15.14
C PHE A 209 -10.98 10.63 13.79
N ASP A 210 -11.69 10.24 12.73
CA ASP A 210 -11.15 10.20 11.37
C ASP A 210 -10.67 11.57 10.89
N ARG A 211 -11.47 12.61 11.11
CA ARG A 211 -11.11 14.00 10.77
C ARG A 211 -9.92 14.48 11.59
N MET A 212 -9.91 14.19 12.89
CA MET A 212 -8.77 14.52 13.74
C MET A 212 -7.48 13.84 13.26
N CYS A 213 -7.53 12.57 12.86
CA CYS A 213 -6.37 11.87 12.30
C CYS A 213 -5.90 12.52 10.99
N MET A 214 -6.81 12.82 10.06
CA MET A 214 -6.45 13.49 8.81
C MET A 214 -5.80 14.85 9.06
N ASP A 215 -6.35 15.67 9.97
CA ASP A 215 -5.82 17.00 10.30
C ASP A 215 -4.46 16.99 11.03
N LYS A 216 -4.10 15.86 11.66
CA LYS A 216 -2.87 15.75 12.47
C LYS A 216 -1.75 14.98 11.78
N ILE A 217 -2.07 14.14 10.80
CA ILE A 217 -1.11 13.26 10.11
C ILE A 217 -0.76 13.81 8.72
N VAL A 218 -1.71 14.41 8.02
CA VAL A 218 -1.55 14.98 6.66
C VAL A 218 -1.29 16.48 6.77
#